data_AF-W6KKQ5-F1
#
_entry.id   AF-W6KKQ5-F1
#
_cell.length_a   1.000
_cell.length_b   1.000
_cell.length_c   1.000
_cell.angle_alpha   90.00
_cell.angle_beta   90.00
_cell.angle_gamma   90.00
#
_symmetry.space_group_name_H-M   'P 1'
#
loop_
_entity.id
_entity.type
_entity.pdbx_description
1 polymer ?
#
loop_
_entity_poly.entity_id
_entity_poly.type
_entity_poly.pdbx_seq_one_letter_code
_entity_poly.pdbx_strand_id
1 'polypeptide(L)'
;MEISKYYGNPFQDDDDAVCYADISPEEVDIPTTPTSIVVSMPQHYHDSQPHHDGDTFSNLWLDLQTGVTPLSQSRQKNSNFSSPQRLQEELQQANDKILQMRCEYEDTIESLRAQVASMEDSKRELAAENNRLEKRTESLVLETELLKQSIQAERAHNDKLKGRIADLEARLKSLEYHAYQENTTTLVCERAPSISQRRRDWRDAKPATMERSNLVRDSSAHTREPLPLHQARPENDVKRLLSVKELENQLLLHCQTRDTLVGQMQRLESLRMRTAAEIKKKATTQKRLEEEEKEIGRIRLQLRSRMSQAR
;
A
#
# COMPACT_ATOMS: atom_id res chain seq x y z
N MET A 1 8.77 37.30 44.08
CA MET A 1 8.77 37.11 42.61
C MET A 1 7.93 35.88 42.32
N GLU A 2 6.64 36.10 42.08
CA GLU A 2 5.69 35.06 41.69
C GLU A 2 5.73 34.93 40.16
N ILE A 3 6.13 33.75 39.66
CA ILE A 3 6.18 33.47 38.24
C ILE A 3 5.17 32.38 37.94
N SER A 4 4.12 32.79 37.21
CA SER A 4 3.33 32.02 36.25
C SER A 4 2.44 30.86 36.75
N LYS A 5 1.16 31.20 36.99
CA LYS A 5 0.00 30.28 37.06
C LYS A 5 -0.80 30.26 35.74
N TYR A 6 -0.15 30.32 34.57
CA TYR A 6 -0.86 30.59 33.30
C TYR A 6 -0.64 29.59 32.15
N TYR A 7 -0.26 28.36 32.44
CA TYR A 7 -0.40 27.26 31.47
C TYR A 7 -0.98 26.01 32.15
N GLY A 8 -2.27 26.08 32.49
CA GLY A 8 -3.07 24.89 32.71
C GLY A 8 -3.27 24.19 31.37
N ASN A 9 -2.97 22.89 31.33
CA ASN A 9 -3.10 22.05 30.15
C ASN A 9 -4.60 21.91 29.77
N PRO A 10 -5.07 22.46 28.63
CA PRO A 10 -6.49 22.47 28.29
C PRO A 10 -7.02 21.11 27.81
N PHE A 11 -6.19 20.06 27.85
CA PHE A 11 -6.52 18.70 27.37
C PHE A 11 -6.58 17.68 28.51
N GLN A 12 -6.65 18.12 29.77
CA GLN A 12 -6.47 17.22 30.90
C GLN A 12 -7.77 16.58 31.42
N ASP A 13 -8.95 17.03 31.00
CA ASP A 13 -10.24 16.59 31.58
C ASP A 13 -11.38 16.40 30.56
N ASP A 14 -11.19 15.74 29.40
CA ASP A 14 -12.32 15.33 28.54
C ASP A 14 -12.01 14.08 27.69
N ASP A 15 -11.81 12.93 28.35
CA ASP A 15 -11.72 11.61 27.71
C ASP A 15 -13.10 10.91 27.55
N ASP A 16 -14.24 11.55 27.86
CA ASP A 16 -15.53 10.83 28.02
C ASP A 16 -16.75 11.44 27.29
N ALA A 17 -16.61 11.98 26.07
CA ALA A 17 -17.79 12.24 25.22
C ALA A 17 -17.50 12.42 23.71
N VAL A 18 -16.67 11.58 23.09
CA VAL A 18 -16.83 11.39 21.65
C VAL A 18 -18.03 10.48 21.45
N CYS A 19 -19.22 11.07 21.37
CA CYS A 19 -20.41 10.43 20.85
C CYS A 19 -20.13 10.04 19.39
N TYR A 20 -19.57 8.85 19.18
CA TYR A 20 -19.79 8.13 17.95
C TYR A 20 -21.30 7.93 17.88
N ALA A 21 -21.98 8.72 17.06
CA ALA A 21 -23.31 8.35 16.62
C ALA A 21 -23.17 6.95 16.05
N ASP A 22 -23.77 5.96 16.71
CA ASP A 22 -23.93 4.62 16.16
C ASP A 22 -24.63 4.81 14.82
N ILE A 23 -23.86 4.71 13.75
CA ILE A 23 -24.40 4.51 12.41
C ILE A 23 -24.95 3.10 12.46
N SER A 24 -26.19 2.99 12.92
CA SER A 24 -26.99 1.78 12.75
C SER A 24 -26.95 1.49 11.25
N PRO A 25 -26.36 0.36 10.82
CA PRO A 25 -26.53 -0.05 9.44
C PRO A 25 -28.02 -0.19 9.24
N GLU A 26 -28.60 0.71 8.43
CA GLU A 26 -29.96 0.58 7.95
C GLU A 26 -30.07 -0.83 7.40
N GLU A 27 -30.88 -1.67 8.06
CA GLU A 27 -31.22 -3.00 7.62
C GLU A 27 -31.90 -2.87 6.26
N VAL A 28 -31.09 -2.83 5.22
CA VAL A 28 -31.55 -3.16 3.88
C VAL A 28 -31.85 -4.65 3.96
N ASP A 29 -33.15 -4.95 4.07
CA ASP A 29 -33.72 -6.28 3.91
C ASP A 29 -33.34 -6.80 2.50
N ILE A 30 -32.14 -7.36 2.38
CA ILE A 30 -31.75 -8.15 1.22
C ILE A 30 -32.29 -9.56 1.48
N PRO A 31 -33.23 -10.07 0.68
CA PRO A 31 -33.79 -11.40 0.87
C PRO A 31 -32.69 -12.44 0.83
N THR A 32 -32.40 -13.05 1.98
CA THR A 32 -31.39 -14.10 2.09
C THR A 32 -32.01 -15.40 1.59
N THR A 33 -31.81 -15.73 0.31
CA THR A 33 -32.04 -17.09 -0.18
C THR A 33 -31.00 -18.05 0.41
N PRO A 34 -31.38 -19.23 0.92
CA PRO A 34 -30.45 -20.18 1.52
C PRO A 34 -29.60 -20.85 0.44
N THR A 35 -28.31 -20.52 0.40
CA THR A 35 -27.34 -21.13 -0.52
C THR A 35 -26.98 -22.53 -0.03
N SER A 36 -27.73 -23.52 -0.54
CA SER A 36 -27.29 -24.91 -0.61
C SER A 36 -26.10 -25.01 -1.56
N ILE A 37 -24.99 -25.55 -1.05
CA ILE A 37 -23.77 -25.84 -1.80
C ILE A 37 -24.07 -26.87 -2.87
N VAL A 38 -24.17 -26.42 -4.13
CA VAL A 38 -23.99 -27.27 -5.31
C VAL A 38 -22.99 -26.57 -6.21
N VAL A 39 -21.86 -27.26 -6.40
CA VAL A 39 -20.85 -26.95 -7.40
C VAL A 39 -21.53 -26.90 -8.77
N SER A 40 -21.63 -25.71 -9.36
CA SER A 40 -22.02 -25.54 -10.76
C SER A 40 -21.32 -24.30 -11.30
N MET A 41 -20.57 -24.50 -12.39
CA MET A 41 -19.95 -23.45 -13.19
C MET A 41 -20.98 -22.36 -13.55
N PRO A 42 -20.59 -21.08 -13.60
CA PRO A 42 -21.33 -20.10 -14.37
C PRO A 42 -20.67 -19.93 -15.73
N GLN A 43 -21.20 -20.64 -16.72
CA GLN A 43 -21.53 -19.98 -17.97
C GLN A 43 -22.68 -19.02 -17.64
N HIS A 44 -22.47 -17.71 -17.75
CA HIS A 44 -23.43 -16.81 -18.38
C HIS A 44 -22.87 -15.38 -18.39
N TYR A 45 -22.80 -14.85 -19.61
CA TYR A 45 -22.65 -13.44 -19.92
C TYR A 45 -23.71 -12.63 -19.16
N HIS A 46 -23.31 -11.84 -18.16
CA HIS A 46 -24.05 -10.63 -17.84
C HIS A 46 -23.45 -9.50 -18.65
N ASP A 47 -24.10 -9.30 -19.78
CA ASP A 47 -24.11 -8.12 -20.61
C ASP A 47 -24.42 -6.90 -19.72
N SER A 48 -23.37 -6.37 -19.10
CA SER A 48 -23.44 -5.13 -18.36
C SER A 48 -23.47 -4.03 -19.40
N GLN A 49 -24.67 -3.72 -19.88
CA GLN A 49 -24.92 -2.51 -20.65
C GLN A 49 -24.28 -1.34 -19.89
N PRO A 50 -23.30 -0.64 -20.49
CA PRO A 50 -22.90 0.64 -19.95
C PRO A 50 -24.13 1.55 -20.07
N HIS A 51 -24.63 2.04 -18.93
CA HIS A 51 -25.50 3.20 -18.92
C HIS A 51 -24.80 4.29 -19.73
N HIS A 52 -25.29 4.49 -20.95
CA HIS A 52 -24.93 5.62 -21.78
C HIS A 52 -25.44 6.87 -21.08
N ASP A 53 -24.61 7.49 -20.24
CA ASP A 53 -24.69 8.92 -19.97
C ASP A 53 -24.32 9.65 -21.27
N GLY A 54 -25.25 9.60 -22.23
CA GLY A 54 -25.12 10.05 -23.60
C GLY A 54 -25.81 11.39 -23.87
N ASP A 55 -26.05 12.21 -22.84
CA ASP A 55 -26.92 13.40 -22.98
C ASP A 55 -26.16 14.74 -23.01
N THR A 56 -24.83 14.76 -23.11
CA THR A 56 -24.07 16.02 -23.19
C THR A 56 -23.67 16.46 -24.60
N PHE A 57 -23.84 15.62 -25.62
CA PHE A 57 -23.50 16.00 -27.02
C PHE A 57 -24.69 16.48 -27.87
N SER A 58 -25.92 16.35 -27.37
CA SER A 58 -27.13 16.78 -28.12
C SER A 58 -27.36 18.29 -28.14
N ASN A 59 -26.58 19.09 -27.40
CA ASN A 59 -26.79 20.54 -27.29
C ASN A 59 -25.86 21.40 -28.17
N LEU A 60 -24.95 20.82 -28.95
CA LEU A 60 -24.03 21.60 -29.81
C LEU A 60 -24.48 21.73 -31.26
N TRP A 61 -25.52 21.02 -31.69
CA TRP A 61 -26.03 21.09 -33.07
C TRP A 61 -27.17 22.09 -33.28
N LEU A 62 -27.68 22.72 -32.21
CA LEU A 62 -28.82 23.65 -32.34
C LEU A 62 -28.44 25.09 -32.71
N ASP A 63 -27.16 25.49 -32.58
CA ASP A 63 -26.72 26.87 -32.83
C ASP A 63 -26.21 27.14 -34.26
N LEU A 64 -26.25 26.16 -35.16
CA LEU A 64 -25.84 26.35 -36.56
C LEU A 64 -27.01 26.53 -37.55
N GLN A 65 -28.18 27.00 -37.08
CA GLN A 65 -29.35 27.30 -37.94
C GLN A 65 -29.74 28.78 -38.03
N THR A 66 -28.99 29.73 -37.47
CA THR A 66 -29.29 31.17 -37.64
C THR A 66 -28.56 31.76 -38.83
N GLY A 67 -28.94 31.31 -40.02
CA GLY A 67 -28.50 31.86 -41.30
C GLY A 67 -29.62 31.97 -42.32
N VAL A 68 -30.89 32.01 -41.88
CA VAL A 68 -32.03 32.30 -42.74
C VAL A 68 -31.98 33.80 -43.04
N THR A 69 -31.33 34.16 -44.13
CA THR A 69 -31.41 35.50 -44.71
C THR A 69 -32.88 35.81 -45.03
N PRO A 70 -33.46 36.89 -44.47
CA PRO A 70 -34.81 37.28 -44.82
C PRO A 70 -34.80 37.70 -46.29
N LEU A 71 -35.42 36.87 -47.12
CA LEU A 71 -35.68 37.11 -48.53
C LEU A 71 -36.62 38.33 -48.65
N SER A 72 -36.03 39.53 -48.59
CA SER A 72 -36.74 40.77 -48.85
C SER A 72 -37.12 40.83 -50.32
N GLN A 73 -38.40 40.59 -50.56
CA GLN A 73 -39.09 40.83 -51.82
C GLN A 73 -39.04 42.33 -52.16
N SER A 74 -37.96 42.78 -52.81
CA SER A 74 -37.96 44.02 -53.58
C SER A 74 -38.01 43.66 -55.05
N ARG A 75 -39.23 43.63 -55.57
CA ARG A 75 -39.57 43.34 -56.96
C ARG A 75 -39.30 44.59 -57.81
N GLN A 76 -38.04 44.94 -58.03
CA GLN A 76 -37.67 45.93 -59.05
C GLN A 76 -37.56 45.23 -60.41
N LYS A 77 -38.59 45.43 -61.23
CA LYS A 77 -38.62 45.10 -62.65
C LYS A 77 -37.60 45.97 -63.40
N ASN A 78 -36.33 45.58 -63.38
CA ASN A 78 -35.35 46.02 -64.37
C ASN A 78 -35.07 44.83 -65.29
N SER A 79 -35.82 44.78 -66.41
CA SER A 79 -35.56 43.88 -67.53
C SER A 79 -34.31 44.34 -68.28
N ASN A 80 -33.15 44.26 -67.62
CA ASN A 80 -31.89 44.27 -68.33
C ASN A 80 -31.70 42.85 -68.86
N PHE A 81 -31.77 42.69 -70.17
CA PHE A 81 -31.40 41.46 -70.86
C PHE A 81 -29.97 41.10 -70.43
N SER A 82 -29.82 40.20 -69.46
CA SER A 82 -28.54 39.60 -69.15
C SER A 82 -28.09 38.86 -70.41
N SER A 83 -26.97 39.32 -70.97
CA SER A 83 -26.29 38.62 -72.05
C SER A 83 -26.16 37.13 -71.67
N PRO A 84 -26.41 36.18 -72.60
CA PRO A 84 -26.27 34.73 -72.32
C PRO A 84 -24.89 34.37 -71.76
N GLN A 85 -23.87 35.16 -72.10
CA GLN A 85 -22.51 35.01 -71.59
C GLN A 85 -22.41 35.25 -70.08
N ARG A 86 -23.16 36.21 -69.54
CA ARG A 86 -23.18 36.52 -68.10
C ARG A 86 -23.81 35.38 -67.29
N LEU A 87 -24.88 34.78 -67.80
CA LEU A 87 -25.51 33.62 -67.17
C LEU A 87 -24.57 32.40 -67.15
N GLN A 88 -23.78 32.22 -68.21
CA GLN A 88 -22.77 31.17 -68.28
C GLN A 88 -21.64 31.39 -67.26
N GLU A 89 -21.16 32.62 -67.10
CA GLU A 89 -20.16 32.97 -66.08
C GLU A 89 -20.71 32.76 -64.65
N GLU A 90 -21.95 33.17 -64.38
CA GLU A 90 -22.60 32.97 -63.08
C GLU A 90 -22.78 31.46 -62.76
N LEU A 91 -23.15 30.63 -63.75
CA LEU A 91 -23.22 29.18 -63.59
C LEU A 91 -21.85 28.55 -63.33
N GLN A 92 -20.81 29.00 -64.03
CA GLN A 92 -19.44 28.51 -63.80
C GLN A 92 -18.98 28.87 -62.38
N GLN A 93 -19.18 30.12 -61.96
CA GLN A 93 -18.84 30.56 -60.62
C GLN A 93 -19.59 29.78 -59.53
N ALA A 94 -20.88 29.47 -59.76
CA ALA A 94 -21.68 28.66 -58.85
C ALA A 94 -21.13 27.22 -58.75
N ASN A 95 -20.77 26.61 -59.87
CA ASN A 95 -20.16 25.27 -59.90
C ASN A 95 -18.81 25.25 -59.18
N ASP A 96 -17.94 26.24 -59.43
CA ASP A 96 -16.64 26.34 -58.77
C ASP A 96 -16.81 26.49 -57.25
N LYS A 97 -17.79 27.28 -56.81
CA LYS A 97 -18.13 27.41 -55.38
C LYS A 97 -18.66 26.11 -54.77
N ILE A 98 -19.49 25.36 -55.50
CA ILE A 98 -19.98 24.05 -55.06
C ILE A 98 -18.82 23.07 -54.90
N LEU A 99 -17.88 23.04 -55.85
CA LEU A 99 -16.69 22.21 -55.77
C LEU A 99 -15.81 22.59 -54.59
N GLN A 100 -15.60 23.89 -54.34
CA GLN A 100 -14.86 24.37 -53.18
C GLN A 100 -15.50 23.92 -51.87
N MET A 101 -16.80 24.15 -51.68
CA MET A 101 -17.51 23.72 -50.47
C MET A 101 -17.45 22.21 -50.31
N ARG A 102 -17.54 21.44 -51.40
CA ARG A 102 -17.40 19.99 -51.36
C ARG A 102 -16.01 19.59 -50.84
N CYS A 103 -14.94 20.18 -51.34
CA CYS A 103 -13.59 19.92 -50.85
C CYS A 103 -13.46 20.26 -49.35
N GLU A 104 -13.98 21.42 -48.92
CA GLU A 104 -13.97 21.81 -47.50
C GLU A 104 -14.73 20.80 -46.62
N TYR A 105 -15.90 20.32 -47.06
CA TYR A 105 -16.64 19.30 -46.32
C TYR A 105 -15.90 17.96 -46.29
N GLU A 106 -15.28 17.54 -47.39
CA GLU A 106 -14.49 16.30 -47.43
C GLU A 106 -13.30 16.38 -46.44
N ASP A 107 -12.60 17.51 -46.39
CA ASP A 107 -11.52 17.75 -45.42
C ASP A 107 -12.03 17.70 -43.97
N THR A 108 -13.19 18.31 -43.68
CA THR A 108 -13.78 18.26 -42.33
C THR A 108 -14.21 16.84 -41.95
N ILE A 109 -14.78 16.07 -42.87
CA ILE A 109 -15.18 14.67 -42.63
C ILE A 109 -13.94 13.84 -42.33
N GLU A 110 -12.86 14.00 -43.08
CA GLU A 110 -11.62 13.25 -42.86
C GLU A 110 -10.96 13.62 -41.53
N SER A 111 -10.96 14.91 -41.16
CA SER A 111 -10.50 15.38 -39.85
C SER A 111 -11.31 14.75 -38.70
N LEU A 112 -12.65 14.71 -38.82
CA LEU A 112 -13.52 14.11 -37.81
C LEU A 112 -13.29 12.59 -37.71
N ARG A 113 -13.10 11.90 -38.84
CA ARG A 113 -12.77 10.45 -38.84
C ARG A 113 -11.45 10.18 -38.12
N ALA A 114 -10.42 10.98 -38.40
CA ALA A 114 -9.14 10.86 -37.71
C ALA A 114 -9.26 11.11 -36.19
N GLN A 115 -10.09 12.09 -35.80
CA GLN A 115 -10.37 12.34 -34.39
C GLN A 115 -11.09 11.17 -33.71
N VAL A 116 -12.11 10.59 -34.37
CA VAL A 116 -12.82 9.40 -33.85
C VAL A 116 -11.86 8.23 -33.68
N ALA A 117 -11.02 7.94 -34.68
CA ALA A 117 -10.02 6.87 -34.60
C ALA A 117 -9.05 7.07 -33.42
N SER A 118 -8.56 8.31 -33.22
CA SER A 118 -7.68 8.65 -32.10
C SER A 118 -8.37 8.47 -30.73
N MET A 119 -9.66 8.83 -30.63
CA MET A 119 -10.45 8.60 -29.41
C MET A 119 -10.68 7.10 -29.15
N GLU A 120 -10.89 6.30 -30.18
CA GLU A 120 -11.03 4.84 -30.05
C GLU A 120 -9.73 4.16 -29.61
N ASP A 121 -8.57 4.62 -30.11
CA ASP A 121 -7.26 4.17 -29.64
C ASP A 121 -7.07 4.49 -28.15
N SER A 122 -7.35 5.72 -27.74
CA SER A 122 -7.27 6.15 -26.34
C SER A 122 -8.22 5.34 -25.44
N LYS A 123 -9.44 5.07 -25.90
CA LYS A 123 -10.41 4.22 -25.20
C LYS A 123 -9.87 2.80 -25.00
N ARG A 124 -9.24 2.21 -26.02
CA ARG A 124 -8.61 0.88 -25.92
C ARG A 124 -7.45 0.86 -24.92
N GLU A 125 -6.63 1.90 -24.92
CA GLU A 125 -5.52 2.03 -23.96
C GLU A 125 -6.02 2.13 -22.52
N LEU A 126 -7.01 2.99 -22.27
CA LEU A 126 -7.63 3.13 -20.95
C LEU A 126 -8.28 1.83 -20.47
N ALA A 127 -8.95 1.09 -21.36
CA ALA A 127 -9.51 -0.23 -21.02
C ALA A 127 -8.42 -1.25 -20.64
N ALA A 128 -7.28 -1.24 -21.35
CA ALA A 128 -6.15 -2.10 -21.02
C ALA A 128 -5.51 -1.74 -19.67
N GLU A 129 -5.42 -0.44 -19.35
CA GLU A 129 -4.92 0.01 -18.05
C GLU A 129 -5.88 -0.33 -16.90
N ASN A 130 -7.19 -0.17 -17.12
CA ASN A 130 -8.20 -0.56 -16.13
C ASN A 130 -8.11 -2.06 -15.79
N ASN A 131 -8.01 -2.92 -16.81
CA ASN A 131 -7.81 -4.37 -16.61
C ASN A 131 -6.51 -4.71 -15.86
N ARG A 132 -5.45 -3.90 -16.01
CA ARG A 132 -4.20 -4.09 -15.25
C ARG A 132 -4.37 -3.71 -13.79
N LEU A 133 -5.06 -2.60 -13.53
CA LEU A 133 -5.34 -2.13 -12.17
C LEU A 133 -6.26 -3.12 -11.42
N GLU A 134 -7.30 -3.64 -12.08
CA GLU A 134 -8.20 -4.64 -11.53
C GLU A 134 -7.44 -5.89 -11.06
N LYS A 135 -6.60 -6.47 -11.93
CA LYS A 135 -5.74 -7.62 -11.57
C LYS A 135 -4.80 -7.32 -10.40
N ARG A 136 -4.27 -6.09 -10.33
CA ARG A 136 -3.40 -5.67 -9.21
C ARG A 136 -4.20 -5.56 -7.92
N THR A 137 -5.43 -5.06 -7.97
CA THR A 137 -6.30 -5.00 -6.79
C THR A 137 -6.69 -6.40 -6.30
N GLU A 138 -7.03 -7.32 -7.19
CA GLU A 138 -7.31 -8.72 -6.84
C GLU A 138 -6.09 -9.37 -6.16
N SER A 139 -4.88 -9.18 -6.72
CA SER A 139 -3.65 -9.68 -6.12
C SER A 139 -3.41 -9.13 -4.72
N LEU A 140 -3.63 -7.83 -4.51
CA LEU A 140 -3.43 -7.19 -3.21
C LEU A 140 -4.45 -7.70 -2.18
N VAL A 141 -5.70 -7.91 -2.59
CA VAL A 141 -6.74 -8.48 -1.71
C VAL A 141 -6.33 -9.87 -1.22
N LEU A 142 -5.83 -10.74 -2.11
CA LEU A 142 -5.33 -12.07 -1.72
C LEU A 142 -4.15 -11.99 -0.74
N GLU A 143 -3.20 -11.09 -0.97
CA GLU A 143 -2.06 -10.86 -0.08
C GLU A 143 -2.51 -10.38 1.31
N THR A 144 -3.45 -9.44 1.37
CA THR A 144 -3.98 -8.94 2.64
C THR A 144 -4.69 -10.04 3.45
N GLU A 145 -5.44 -10.93 2.80
CA GLU A 145 -6.11 -12.04 3.46
C GLU A 145 -5.08 -13.07 4.00
N LEU A 146 -4.02 -13.34 3.24
CA LEU A 146 -2.93 -14.22 3.70
C LEU A 146 -2.20 -13.63 4.92
N LEU A 147 -1.90 -12.34 4.91
CA LEU A 147 -1.28 -11.65 6.05
C LEU A 147 -2.20 -11.67 7.29
N LYS A 148 -3.50 -11.47 7.10
CA LYS A 148 -4.50 -11.53 8.17
C LYS A 148 -4.53 -12.92 8.82
N GLN A 149 -4.52 -13.98 8.01
CA GLN A 149 -4.43 -15.37 8.51
C GLN A 149 -3.12 -15.63 9.27
N SER A 150 -1.99 -15.12 8.76
CA SER A 150 -0.69 -15.22 9.44
C SER A 150 -0.70 -14.54 10.81
N ILE A 151 -1.19 -13.30 10.89
CA ILE A 151 -1.32 -12.56 12.16
C ILE A 151 -2.25 -13.30 13.15
N GLN A 152 -3.35 -13.87 12.66
CA GLN A 152 -4.25 -14.65 13.50
C GLN A 152 -3.57 -15.91 14.06
N ALA A 153 -2.79 -16.62 13.25
CA ALA A 153 -2.03 -17.79 13.69
C ALA A 153 -0.96 -17.42 14.75
N GLU A 154 -0.23 -16.32 14.54
CA GLU A 154 0.75 -15.82 15.51
C GLU A 154 0.10 -15.39 16.84
N ARG A 155 -1.06 -14.72 16.79
CA ARG A 155 -1.84 -14.38 17.99
C ARG A 155 -2.23 -15.63 18.77
N ALA A 156 -2.79 -16.63 18.09
CA ALA A 156 -3.15 -17.91 18.71
C ALA A 156 -1.94 -18.63 19.32
N HIS A 157 -0.77 -18.56 18.67
CA HIS A 157 0.47 -19.10 19.22
C HIS A 157 0.94 -18.34 20.46
N ASN A 158 0.91 -17.01 20.43
CA ASN A 158 1.26 -16.17 21.58
C ASN A 158 0.35 -16.41 22.78
N ASP A 159 -0.95 -16.61 22.57
CA ASP A 159 -1.89 -16.92 23.65
C ASP A 159 -1.58 -18.27 24.30
N LYS A 160 -1.19 -19.29 23.51
CA LYS A 160 -0.70 -20.57 24.05
C LYS A 160 0.56 -20.41 24.89
N LEU A 161 1.51 -19.59 24.43
CA LEU A 161 2.74 -19.30 25.19
C LEU A 161 2.44 -18.57 26.50
N LYS A 162 1.55 -17.57 26.47
CA LYS A 162 1.10 -16.87 27.69
C LYS A 162 0.47 -17.84 28.69
N GLY A 163 -0.39 -18.75 28.24
CA GLY A 163 -0.95 -19.81 29.09
C GLY A 163 0.13 -20.66 29.74
N ARG A 164 1.12 -21.12 28.97
CA ARG A 164 2.23 -21.91 29.49
C ARG A 164 3.12 -21.14 30.47
N ILE A 165 3.34 -19.85 30.25
CA ILE A 165 4.06 -18.97 31.19
C ILE A 165 3.29 -18.91 32.50
N ALA A 166 1.99 -18.65 32.47
CA ALA A 166 1.15 -18.59 33.67
C ALA A 166 1.17 -19.92 34.46
N ASP A 167 1.10 -21.06 33.77
CA ASP A 167 1.20 -22.38 34.40
C ASP A 167 2.56 -22.60 35.09
N LEU A 168 3.66 -22.17 34.44
CA LEU A 168 5.00 -22.29 35.00
C LEU A 168 5.19 -21.35 36.20
N GLU A 169 4.67 -20.12 36.13
CA GLU A 169 4.68 -19.18 37.25
C GLU A 169 3.88 -19.71 38.46
N ALA A 170 2.73 -20.35 38.22
CA ALA A 170 1.94 -20.98 39.28
C ALA A 170 2.70 -22.15 39.95
N ARG A 171 3.41 -22.96 39.14
CA ARG A 171 4.27 -24.05 39.66
C ARG A 171 5.44 -23.51 40.48
N LEU A 172 6.10 -22.45 40.02
CA LEU A 172 7.19 -21.80 40.75
C LEU A 172 6.70 -21.28 42.11
N LYS A 173 5.58 -20.55 42.14
CA LYS A 173 4.97 -20.08 43.41
C LYS A 173 4.64 -21.23 44.37
N SER A 174 4.15 -22.35 43.84
CA SER A 174 3.85 -23.54 44.66
C SER A 174 5.12 -24.16 45.25
N LEU A 175 6.21 -24.25 44.47
CA LEU A 175 7.51 -24.73 44.94
C LEU A 175 8.14 -23.79 45.97
N GLU A 176 8.05 -22.48 45.77
CA GLU A 176 8.51 -21.47 46.73
C GLU A 176 7.76 -21.59 48.06
N TYR A 177 6.43 -21.77 48.01
CA TYR A 177 5.62 -22.00 49.20
C TYR A 177 6.01 -23.28 49.93
N HIS A 178 6.24 -24.38 49.22
CA HIS A 178 6.69 -25.64 49.81
C HIS A 178 8.06 -25.52 50.46
N ALA A 179 9.02 -24.90 49.76
CA ALA A 179 10.36 -24.66 50.30
C ALA A 179 10.34 -23.80 51.56
N TYR A 180 9.45 -22.80 51.63
CA TYR A 180 9.23 -22.01 52.83
C TYR A 180 8.70 -22.86 53.99
N GLN A 181 7.70 -23.72 53.75
CA GLN A 181 7.16 -24.63 54.78
C GLN A 181 8.21 -25.63 55.29
N GLU A 182 8.98 -26.26 54.40
CA GLU A 182 10.07 -27.18 54.76
C GLU A 182 11.13 -26.49 55.64
N ASN A 183 11.53 -25.27 55.31
CA ASN A 183 12.51 -24.51 56.09
C ASN A 183 11.98 -24.14 57.49
N THR A 184 10.68 -23.83 57.63
CA THR A 184 10.10 -23.56 58.95
C THR A 184 9.94 -24.81 59.81
N THR A 185 9.62 -25.96 59.22
CA THR A 185 9.44 -27.23 59.95
C THR A 185 10.77 -27.84 60.39
N THR A 186 11.83 -27.72 59.58
CA THR A 186 13.19 -28.17 59.96
C THR A 186 13.76 -27.40 61.15
N LEU A 187 13.53 -26.08 61.24
CA LEU A 187 13.97 -25.26 62.38
C LEU A 187 13.29 -25.61 63.72
N VAL A 188 12.11 -26.25 63.70
CA VAL A 188 11.40 -26.67 64.93
C VAL A 188 11.88 -28.05 65.44
N CYS A 189 12.44 -28.89 64.58
CA CYS A 189 12.91 -30.24 64.95
C CYS A 189 14.39 -30.29 65.41
N GLU A 190 15.16 -29.20 65.30
CA GLU A 190 16.59 -29.17 65.67
C GLU A 190 16.88 -28.85 67.16
N ARG A 191 15.89 -28.97 68.06
CA ARG A 191 16.14 -28.93 69.52
C ARG A 191 16.21 -30.33 70.13
N ALA A 192 17.05 -31.20 69.58
CA ALA A 192 17.51 -32.42 70.24
C ALA A 192 19.01 -32.65 69.95
N PRO A 193 19.88 -32.71 70.97
CA PRO A 193 21.29 -32.97 70.76
C PRO A 193 21.53 -34.48 70.70
N SER A 194 21.76 -35.02 69.51
CA SER A 194 22.32 -36.37 69.40
C SER A 194 23.19 -36.49 68.15
N ILE A 195 24.48 -36.22 68.37
CA ILE A 195 25.57 -37.18 68.16
C ILE A 195 25.37 -38.11 66.94
N SER A 196 26.00 -37.77 65.82
CA SER A 196 27.02 -38.61 65.16
C SER A 196 27.24 -38.18 63.71
N GLN A 197 28.45 -37.71 63.46
CA GLN A 197 29.02 -37.53 62.12
C GLN A 197 28.94 -38.83 61.31
N ARG A 198 28.30 -38.79 60.14
CA ARG A 198 28.72 -39.62 59.00
C ARG A 198 28.65 -38.79 57.73
N ARG A 199 29.82 -38.30 57.33
CA ARG A 199 30.11 -37.89 55.96
C ARG A 199 29.64 -38.99 55.01
N ARG A 200 28.67 -38.69 54.15
CA ARG A 200 28.46 -39.43 52.91
C ARG A 200 28.78 -38.49 51.76
N ASP A 201 29.83 -38.86 51.03
CA ASP A 201 30.22 -38.27 49.76
C ASP A 201 29.07 -38.45 48.76
N TRP A 202 28.62 -37.35 48.17
CA TRP A 202 27.56 -37.31 47.14
C TRP A 202 28.12 -37.29 45.70
N ARG A 203 29.42 -37.51 45.52
CA ARG A 203 30.01 -37.70 44.19
C ARG A 203 29.93 -39.18 43.82
N ASP A 204 28.77 -39.64 43.38
CA ASP A 204 28.62 -40.78 42.45
C ASP A 204 27.14 -41.12 42.26
N ALA A 205 26.45 -40.33 41.43
CA ALA A 205 25.16 -40.73 40.87
C ALA A 205 25.08 -40.19 39.44
N LYS A 206 25.67 -40.92 38.51
CA LYS A 206 25.34 -40.83 37.08
C LYS A 206 23.99 -41.54 36.89
N PRO A 207 22.93 -40.89 36.42
CA PRO A 207 21.79 -41.61 35.89
C PRO A 207 22.17 -42.14 34.50
N ALA A 208 22.20 -43.47 34.40
CA ALA A 208 22.09 -44.16 33.13
C ALA A 208 20.63 -44.06 32.67
N THR A 209 20.39 -43.44 31.52
CA THR A 209 19.15 -43.69 30.76
C THR A 209 19.49 -43.97 29.31
N MET A 210 18.96 -45.12 28.90
CA MET A 210 19.00 -45.74 27.59
C MET A 210 18.53 -44.84 26.45
N GLU A 211 19.19 -45.07 25.32
CA GLU A 211 18.68 -45.12 23.94
C GLU A 211 17.28 -44.56 23.64
N ARG A 212 17.22 -43.62 22.68
CA ARG A 212 16.70 -43.84 21.31
C ARG A 212 16.33 -42.49 20.68
N SER A 213 17.06 -42.10 19.64
CA SER A 213 16.48 -41.80 18.32
C SER A 213 17.56 -41.36 17.35
N ASN A 214 17.69 -42.17 16.30
CA ASN A 214 18.47 -41.94 15.10
C ASN A 214 18.01 -40.66 14.39
N LEU A 215 18.94 -39.78 13.98
CA LEU A 215 18.89 -39.16 12.65
C LEU A 215 20.23 -38.48 12.34
N VAL A 216 20.92 -39.09 11.38
CA VAL A 216 21.79 -38.49 10.37
C VAL A 216 23.07 -37.81 10.86
N ARG A 217 24.08 -38.68 10.87
CA ARG A 217 25.51 -38.46 10.69
C ARG A 217 25.76 -37.73 9.36
N ASP A 218 26.36 -36.55 9.42
CA ASP A 218 27.37 -36.17 8.44
C ASP A 218 28.57 -35.56 9.16
N SER A 219 29.69 -36.24 8.94
CA SER A 219 30.99 -36.01 9.53
C SER A 219 31.73 -34.96 8.70
N SER A 220 32.18 -33.88 9.33
CA SER A 220 33.27 -33.06 8.80
C SER A 220 34.20 -32.67 9.94
N ALA A 221 35.36 -33.31 9.95
CA ALA A 221 36.41 -33.17 10.94
C ALA A 221 36.92 -31.72 11.01
N HIS A 222 36.77 -31.08 12.16
CA HIS A 222 37.46 -29.84 12.48
C HIS A 222 38.80 -30.15 13.14
N THR A 223 39.82 -30.21 12.31
CA THR A 223 41.22 -30.07 12.66
C THR A 223 41.40 -28.76 13.45
N ARG A 224 41.85 -28.87 14.71
CA ARG A 224 42.29 -27.72 15.51
C ARG A 224 43.57 -27.15 14.89
N GLU A 225 43.41 -26.12 14.07
CA GLU A 225 44.51 -25.29 13.57
C GLU A 225 44.90 -24.25 14.63
N PRO A 226 46.20 -24.06 14.93
CA PRO A 226 46.66 -23.07 15.91
C PRO A 226 46.49 -21.64 15.39
N LEU A 227 45.82 -20.81 16.18
CA LEU A 227 45.57 -19.39 15.95
C LEU A 227 46.86 -18.61 15.61
N PRO A 228 46.93 -17.95 14.44
CA PRO A 228 47.98 -16.97 14.18
C PRO A 228 47.66 -15.66 14.92
N LEU A 229 48.56 -15.27 15.82
CA LEU A 229 48.65 -13.93 16.39
C LEU A 229 48.99 -12.94 15.27
N HIS A 230 47.98 -12.53 14.49
CA HIS A 230 48.09 -11.40 13.58
C HIS A 230 47.85 -10.10 14.34
N GLN A 231 48.93 -9.35 14.55
CA GLN A 231 48.91 -7.90 14.81
C GLN A 231 48.18 -7.20 13.66
N ALA A 232 46.86 -7.06 13.79
CA ALA A 232 46.05 -6.26 12.89
C ALA A 232 46.40 -4.78 13.09
N ARG A 233 46.75 -4.09 11.99
CA ARG A 233 46.97 -2.64 11.95
C ARG A 233 45.67 -1.90 12.31
N PRO A 234 45.62 -1.13 13.40
CA PRO A 234 44.40 -0.45 13.87
C PRO A 234 43.90 0.68 12.94
N GLU A 235 44.71 1.16 12.00
CA GLU A 235 44.36 2.31 11.15
C GLU A 235 43.26 2.00 10.10
N ASN A 236 43.13 0.75 9.66
CA ASN A 236 42.11 0.38 8.68
C ASN A 236 40.72 0.23 9.30
N ASP A 237 40.65 -0.12 10.58
CA ASP A 237 39.39 -0.32 11.29
C ASP A 237 38.70 1.00 11.58
N VAL A 238 39.47 2.05 11.91
CA VAL A 238 38.94 3.40 12.13
C VAL A 238 38.30 3.95 10.85
N LYS A 239 38.96 3.80 9.69
CA LYS A 239 38.40 4.25 8.39
C LYS A 239 37.11 3.50 8.03
N ARG A 240 37.04 2.21 8.32
CA ARG A 240 35.83 1.40 8.11
C ARG A 240 34.68 1.86 9.00
N LEU A 241 34.95 2.06 10.29
CA LEU A 241 33.95 2.53 11.25
C LEU A 241 33.39 3.91 10.88
N LEU A 242 34.26 4.85 10.50
CA LEU A 242 33.82 6.18 10.01
C LEU A 242 32.91 6.06 8.78
N SER A 243 33.22 5.14 7.88
CA SER A 243 32.41 4.93 6.68
C SER A 243 31.08 4.22 6.94
N VAL A 244 30.98 3.38 7.98
CA VAL A 244 29.70 2.80 8.43
C VAL A 244 28.82 3.88 9.08
N LYS A 245 29.41 4.69 9.96
CA LYS A 245 28.69 5.79 10.63
C LYS A 245 28.13 6.82 9.65
N GLU A 246 28.87 7.10 8.57
CA GLU A 246 28.39 7.95 7.49
C GLU A 246 27.15 7.38 6.78
N LEU A 247 27.16 6.08 6.47
CA LEU A 247 26.00 5.40 5.88
C LEU A 247 24.80 5.35 6.84
N GLU A 248 25.02 5.22 8.14
CA GLU A 248 23.96 5.29 9.15
C GLU A 248 23.33 6.68 9.22
N ASN A 249 24.14 7.74 9.17
CA ASN A 249 23.64 9.11 9.13
C ASN A 249 22.82 9.37 7.86
N GLN A 250 23.30 8.89 6.70
CA GLN A 250 22.57 8.99 5.44
C GLN A 250 21.24 8.22 5.51
N LEU A 251 21.25 7.00 6.06
CA LEU A 251 20.04 6.21 6.26
C LEU A 251 19.01 6.97 7.10
N LEU A 252 19.45 7.59 8.19
CA LEU A 252 18.57 8.38 9.06
C LEU A 252 17.95 9.57 8.31
N LEU A 253 18.76 10.31 7.56
CA LEU A 253 18.31 11.46 6.76
C LEU A 253 17.27 11.06 5.71
N HIS A 254 17.52 9.99 4.97
CA HIS A 254 16.58 9.49 3.96
C HIS A 254 15.28 8.97 4.61
N CYS A 255 15.34 8.33 5.78
CA CYS A 255 14.14 7.96 6.53
C CYS A 255 13.29 9.18 6.94
N GLN A 256 13.92 10.25 7.43
CA GLN A 256 13.22 11.49 7.78
C GLN A 256 12.59 12.18 6.55
N THR A 257 13.31 12.19 5.43
CA THR A 257 12.81 12.73 4.16
C THR A 257 11.59 11.94 3.68
N ARG A 258 11.65 10.61 3.71
CA ARG A 258 10.54 9.72 3.40
C ARG A 258 9.31 10.03 4.28
N ASP A 259 9.49 10.15 5.59
CA ASP A 259 8.38 10.43 6.51
C ASP A 259 7.73 11.80 6.22
N THR A 260 8.54 12.78 5.86
CA THR A 260 8.06 14.10 5.42
C THR A 260 7.24 14.01 4.12
N LEU A 261 7.69 13.21 3.15
CA LEU A 261 6.97 12.98 1.89
C LEU A 261 5.65 12.23 2.10
N VAL A 262 5.63 11.22 2.97
CA VAL A 262 4.40 10.51 3.37
C VAL A 262 3.39 11.49 3.96
N GLY A 263 3.83 12.36 4.88
CA GLY A 263 2.96 13.39 5.46
C GLY A 263 2.49 14.44 4.44
N GLN A 264 3.26 14.73 3.39
CA GLN A 264 2.79 15.58 2.28
C GLN A 264 1.75 14.86 1.41
N MET A 265 1.97 13.58 1.10
CA MET A 265 1.05 12.77 0.31
C MET A 265 -0.29 12.63 1.03
N GLN A 266 -0.29 12.32 2.33
CA GLN A 266 -1.51 12.20 3.13
C GLN A 266 -2.31 13.51 3.17
N ARG A 267 -1.63 14.67 3.24
CA ARG A 267 -2.27 15.99 3.14
C ARG A 267 -2.88 16.27 1.77
N LEU A 268 -2.26 15.80 0.70
CA LEU A 268 -2.82 15.91 -0.66
C LEU A 268 -4.00 14.95 -0.86
N GLU A 269 -4.03 13.83 -0.15
CA GLU A 269 -5.12 12.85 -0.20
C GLU A 269 -6.35 13.27 0.58
N SER A 270 -6.18 13.99 1.70
CA SER A 270 -7.29 14.50 2.50
C SER A 270 -8.07 15.65 1.85
N LEU A 271 -7.54 16.25 0.77
CA LEU A 271 -8.26 17.26 -0.01
C LEU A 271 -9.36 16.59 -0.86
N ARG A 272 -10.62 16.91 -0.51
CA ARG A 272 -11.84 16.32 -1.09
C ARG A 272 -12.09 16.73 -2.55
N MET A 273 -11.56 17.86 -2.99
CA MET A 273 -11.64 18.38 -4.37
C MET A 273 -10.21 18.54 -4.88
N ARG A 274 -9.83 17.81 -5.94
CA ARG A 274 -8.47 17.87 -6.50
C ARG A 274 -8.46 18.68 -7.78
N THR A 275 -7.73 19.78 -7.77
CA THR A 275 -7.37 20.52 -8.99
C THR A 275 -6.33 19.73 -9.80
N ALA A 276 -6.24 19.97 -11.12
CA ALA A 276 -5.23 19.33 -11.98
C ALA A 276 -3.79 19.57 -11.48
N ALA A 277 -3.53 20.73 -10.87
CA ALA A 277 -2.25 21.07 -10.27
C ALA A 277 -1.93 20.17 -9.05
N GLU A 278 -2.92 19.88 -8.20
CA GLU A 278 -2.76 19.01 -7.03
C GLU A 278 -2.58 17.54 -7.42
N ILE A 279 -3.27 17.09 -8.48
CA ILE A 279 -3.06 15.75 -9.05
C ILE A 279 -1.61 15.61 -9.53
N LYS A 280 -1.11 16.60 -10.29
CA LYS A 280 0.28 16.61 -10.74
C LYS A 280 1.26 16.65 -9.56
N LYS A 281 0.96 17.46 -8.54
CA LYS A 281 1.78 17.54 -7.32
C LYS A 281 1.82 16.19 -6.60
N LYS A 282 0.68 15.51 -6.44
CA LYS A 282 0.59 14.17 -5.85
C LYS A 282 1.46 13.16 -6.61
N ALA A 283 1.36 13.15 -7.95
CA ALA A 283 2.19 12.27 -8.78
C ALA A 283 3.68 12.54 -8.59
N THR A 284 4.09 13.81 -8.52
CA THR A 284 5.51 14.16 -8.27
C THR A 284 5.99 13.78 -6.87
N THR A 285 5.15 13.94 -5.83
CA THR A 285 5.51 13.54 -4.45
C THR A 285 5.60 12.02 -4.33
N GLN A 286 4.71 11.29 -5.02
CA GLN A 286 4.74 9.84 -5.06
C GLN A 286 6.01 9.31 -5.74
N LYS A 287 6.39 9.87 -6.88
CA LYS A 287 7.64 9.50 -7.57
C LYS A 287 8.87 9.73 -6.69
N ARG A 288 8.94 10.86 -5.97
CA ARG A 288 10.02 11.14 -5.02
C ARG A 288 10.05 10.15 -3.85
N LEU A 289 8.88 9.75 -3.34
CA LEU A 289 8.79 8.74 -2.28
C LEU A 289 9.40 7.41 -2.73
N GLU A 290 9.08 6.95 -3.95
CA GLU A 290 9.67 5.73 -4.52
C GLU A 290 11.20 5.82 -4.70
N GLU A 291 11.71 6.99 -5.09
CA GLU A 291 13.16 7.25 -5.21
C GLU A 291 13.86 7.16 -3.85
N GLU A 292 13.27 7.77 -2.81
CA GLU A 292 13.77 7.69 -1.43
C GLU A 292 13.76 6.26 -0.88
N GLU A 293 12.70 5.48 -1.14
CA GLU A 293 12.63 4.07 -0.73
C GLU A 293 13.70 3.21 -1.40
N LYS A 294 13.98 3.45 -2.68
CA LYS A 294 15.09 2.79 -3.42
C LYS A 294 16.45 3.16 -2.81
N GLU A 295 16.64 4.41 -2.43
CA GLU A 295 17.88 4.87 -1.79
C GLU A 295 18.10 4.22 -0.42
N ILE A 296 17.06 4.23 0.43
CA ILE A 296 17.06 3.54 1.73
C ILE A 296 17.41 2.05 1.55
N GLY A 297 16.82 1.39 0.56
CA GLY A 297 17.13 -0.01 0.22
C GLY A 297 18.59 -0.23 -0.14
N ARG A 298 19.16 0.65 -0.97
CA ARG A 298 20.57 0.62 -1.38
C ARG A 298 21.51 0.82 -0.20
N ILE A 299 21.26 1.82 0.66
CA ILE A 299 22.08 2.11 1.84
C ILE A 299 22.06 0.91 2.80
N ARG A 300 20.88 0.31 3.06
CA ARG A 300 20.77 -0.89 3.91
C ARG A 300 21.56 -2.08 3.36
N LEU A 301 21.57 -2.27 2.04
CA LEU A 301 22.39 -3.30 1.40
C LEU A 301 23.89 -3.05 1.58
N GLN A 302 24.34 -1.80 1.41
CA GLN A 302 25.74 -1.43 1.63
C GLN A 302 26.16 -1.62 3.09
N LEU A 303 25.31 -1.23 4.05
CA LEU A 303 25.55 -1.47 5.47
C LEU A 303 25.71 -2.96 5.77
N ARG A 304 24.79 -3.81 5.28
CA ARG A 304 24.91 -5.27 5.43
C ARG A 304 26.21 -5.82 4.84
N SER A 305 26.56 -5.39 3.63
CA SER A 305 27.79 -5.81 2.94
C SER A 305 29.05 -5.43 3.72
N ARG A 306 29.04 -4.28 4.42
CA ARG A 306 30.18 -3.83 5.21
C ARG A 306 30.24 -4.51 6.58
N MET A 307 29.10 -4.72 7.21
CA MET A 307 29.04 -5.48 8.47
C MET A 307 29.47 -6.94 8.29
N SER A 308 29.14 -7.57 7.16
CA SER A 308 29.60 -8.94 6.87
C SER A 308 31.10 -9.02 6.61
N GLN A 309 31.74 -7.95 6.15
CA GLN A 309 33.20 -7.87 5.97
C GLN A 309 33.96 -7.57 7.28
N ALA A 310 33.25 -7.22 8.35
CA ALA A 310 33.81 -6.93 9.66
C ALA A 310 33.71 -8.12 10.64
N ARG A 311 33.00 -9.20 10.25
CA ARG A 311 32.96 -10.48 10.96
C ARG A 311 34.03 -11.41 10.40
#